data_AF-A0AAD8XDP3-F1
#
_entry.id   AF-A0AAD8XDP3-F1
#
_cell.length_a   1.000
_cell.length_b   1.000
_cell.length_c   1.000
_cell.angle_alpha   90.00
_cell.angle_beta   90.00
_cell.angle_gamma   90.00
#
_symmetry.space_group_name_H-M   'P 1'
#
loop_
_entity.id
_entity.type
_entity.pdbx_description
1 polymer ?
#
loop_
_entity_poly.entity_id
_entity_poly.type
_entity_poly.pdbx_seq_one_letter_code
_entity_poly.pdbx_strand_id
1 'polypeptide(L)'
;MASYWIFPNLRSFRHRLIIGLATSDFLMAFNFICSTTMNLSGRLIDDPEQTDFCKLNGFMAQVFVIQTDYWVLSIAICTFFILTGQRKRASWVQNHEVVIWGLPWFFSVLWASVGLGLDGYHSIGAWCWFKSDKTRLLANFVPRWIIITIMFALYAYLALILFRAQNRLSSMQESPGHLESGYSTQDGSRAASTHEGLEGRSMIARLLLLYPLAYAIVWTIPTAIRIYQASTNKPAPFALQNVDQACIVIQGLVDAVIYGMNETSVAS
;
A
#
# COMPACT_ATOMS: atom_id res chain seq x y z
N MET A 1 6.19 8.97 12.58
CA MET A 1 7.41 8.51 13.29
C MET A 1 7.40 8.88 14.79
N ALA A 2 7.10 10.13 15.18
CA ALA A 2 7.05 10.53 16.59
C ALA A 2 6.06 9.70 17.46
N SER A 3 4.89 9.37 16.92
CA SER A 3 3.87 8.53 17.56
C SER A 3 4.36 7.13 17.96
N TYR A 4 5.23 6.50 17.15
CA TYR A 4 5.79 5.17 17.43
C TYR A 4 6.72 5.14 18.65
N TRP A 5 7.45 6.22 18.88
CA TRP A 5 8.37 6.32 20.02
C TRP A 5 7.63 6.57 21.34
N ILE A 6 6.44 7.17 21.28
CA ILE A 6 5.70 7.64 22.45
C ILE A 6 4.78 6.56 23.03
N PHE A 7 4.26 5.63 22.22
CA PHE A 7 3.26 4.64 22.66
C PHE A 7 3.71 3.19 22.49
N PRO A 8 4.24 2.54 23.54
CA PRO A 8 4.73 1.15 23.47
C PRO A 8 3.64 0.10 23.19
N ASN A 9 2.36 0.42 23.47
CA ASN A 9 1.21 -0.45 23.18
C ASN A 9 0.88 -0.56 21.67
N LEU A 10 1.43 0.31 20.82
CA LEU A 10 1.26 0.28 19.36
C LEU A 10 2.34 -0.58 18.66
N ARG A 11 3.22 -1.29 19.38
CA ARG A 11 4.31 -2.10 18.81
C ARG A 11 3.87 -3.43 18.17
N SER A 12 2.69 -3.48 17.58
CA SER A 12 2.26 -4.64 16.77
C SER A 12 3.13 -4.74 15.51
N PHE A 13 3.39 -5.96 15.04
CA PHE A 13 4.17 -6.24 13.83
C PHE A 13 3.71 -5.43 12.61
N ARG A 14 2.41 -5.14 12.50
CA ARG A 14 1.84 -4.25 11.47
C ARG A 14 2.44 -2.84 11.50
N HIS A 15 2.65 -2.25 12.68
CA HIS A 15 3.22 -0.89 12.79
C HIS A 15 4.69 -0.85 12.34
N ARG A 16 5.44 -1.93 12.57
CA ARG A 16 6.82 -2.04 12.05
C ARG A 16 6.84 -2.01 10.52
N LEU A 17 5.86 -2.63 9.85
CA LEU A 17 5.73 -2.56 8.39
C LEU A 17 5.30 -1.16 7.92
N ILE A 18 4.36 -0.51 8.62
CA ILE A 18 3.92 0.87 8.31
C ILE A 18 5.08 1.87 8.46
N ILE A 19 5.98 1.66 9.42
CA ILE A 19 7.19 2.48 9.53
C ILE A 19 8.10 2.30 8.32
N GLY A 20 8.27 1.07 7.82
CA GLY A 20 9.02 0.83 6.60
C GLY A 20 8.44 1.59 5.40
N LEU A 21 7.11 1.57 5.25
CA LEU A 21 6.38 2.36 4.26
C LEU A 21 6.67 3.86 4.42
N ALA A 22 6.43 4.41 5.61
CA ALA A 22 6.62 5.83 5.90
C ALA A 22 8.07 6.29 5.71
N THR A 23 9.06 5.44 6.03
CA THR A 23 10.47 5.72 5.75
C THR A 23 10.73 5.77 4.25
N SER A 24 10.13 4.86 3.47
CA SER A 24 10.28 4.83 2.01
C SER A 24 9.66 6.07 1.36
N ASP A 25 8.45 6.46 1.79
CA ASP A 25 7.78 7.68 1.33
C ASP A 25 8.59 8.94 1.65
N PHE A 26 9.15 9.01 2.85
CA PHE A 26 10.00 10.13 3.26
C PHE A 26 11.25 10.23 2.38
N LEU A 27 11.94 9.12 2.14
CA LEU A 27 13.14 9.10 1.29
C LEU A 27 12.82 9.43 -0.16
N MET A 28 11.66 8.98 -0.67
CA MET A 28 11.17 9.35 -2.00
C MET A 28 10.89 10.86 -2.11
N ALA A 29 10.19 11.43 -1.14
CA ALA A 29 9.89 12.85 -1.09
C ALA A 29 11.18 13.68 -1.01
N PHE A 30 12.13 13.27 -0.16
CA PHE A 30 13.44 13.90 -0.08
C PHE A 30 14.18 13.88 -1.42
N ASN A 31 14.17 12.73 -2.12
CA ASN A 31 14.78 12.60 -3.44
C ASN A 31 14.16 13.56 -4.49
N PHE A 32 12.83 13.74 -4.47
CA PHE A 32 12.16 14.71 -5.34
C PHE A 32 12.48 16.16 -4.97
N ILE A 33 12.60 16.48 -3.68
CA ILE A 33 13.03 17.80 -3.21
C ILE A 33 14.45 18.11 -3.66
N CYS A 34 15.38 17.15 -3.58
CA CYS A 34 16.74 17.32 -4.09
C CYS A 34 16.74 17.63 -5.60
N SER A 35 15.98 16.87 -6.40
CA SER A 35 15.84 17.13 -7.84
C SER A 35 15.29 18.53 -8.13
N THR A 36 14.25 18.93 -7.39
CA THR A 36 13.62 20.25 -7.56
C THR A 36 14.57 21.37 -7.16
N THR A 37 15.32 21.20 -6.07
CA THR A 37 16.31 22.17 -5.58
C THR A 37 17.43 22.38 -6.61
N MET A 38 17.91 21.31 -7.24
CA MET A 38 18.90 21.40 -8.32
C MET A 38 18.37 22.24 -9.49
N ASN A 39 17.19 21.92 -10.00
CA ASN A 39 16.56 22.68 -11.09
C ASN A 39 16.35 24.16 -10.73
N LEU A 40 15.90 24.47 -9.52
CA LEU A 40 15.70 25.86 -9.06
C LEU A 40 17.02 26.63 -8.88
N SER A 41 18.13 25.94 -8.58
CA SER A 41 19.45 26.54 -8.44
C SER A 41 20.14 26.86 -9.77
N GLY A 42 19.49 26.55 -10.90
CA GLY A 42 20.06 26.71 -12.24
C GLY A 42 20.97 25.56 -12.68
N ARG A 43 21.10 24.49 -11.87
CA ARG A 43 21.80 23.24 -12.23
C ARG A 43 20.77 22.25 -12.75
N LEU A 44 20.42 22.36 -14.02
CA LEU A 44 19.34 21.56 -14.60
C LEU A 44 19.73 20.08 -14.59
N ILE A 45 18.80 19.22 -14.17
CA ILE A 45 19.04 17.77 -14.09
C ILE A 45 19.21 17.11 -15.46
N ASP A 46 18.87 17.82 -16.53
CA ASP A 46 19.02 17.37 -17.93
C ASP A 46 20.41 17.73 -18.50
N ASP A 47 21.21 18.54 -17.79
CA ASP A 47 22.54 18.92 -18.24
C ASP A 47 23.49 17.71 -18.25
N PRO A 48 24.36 17.57 -19.28
CA PRO A 48 25.31 16.45 -19.35
C PRO A 48 26.23 16.37 -18.12
N GLU A 49 26.57 17.51 -17.52
CA GLU A 49 27.39 17.59 -16.32
C GLU A 49 26.72 16.97 -15.07
N GLN A 50 25.38 16.87 -15.06
CA GLN A 50 24.59 16.34 -13.95
C GLN A 50 24.08 14.91 -14.21
N THR A 51 24.61 14.21 -15.22
CA THR A 51 24.18 12.87 -15.62
C THR A 51 24.23 11.86 -14.46
N ASP A 52 25.27 11.91 -13.62
CA ASP A 52 25.42 10.97 -12.50
C ASP A 52 24.39 11.23 -11.39
N PHE A 53 24.11 12.51 -11.11
CA PHE A 53 23.03 12.89 -10.20
C PHE A 53 21.68 12.41 -10.73
N CYS A 54 21.42 12.59 -12.04
CA CYS A 54 20.18 12.14 -12.66
C CYS A 54 20.00 10.62 -12.58
N LYS A 55 21.05 9.84 -12.84
CA LYS A 55 21.03 8.38 -12.70
C LYS A 55 20.75 7.95 -11.27
N LEU A 56 21.39 8.57 -10.29
CA LEU A 56 21.16 8.28 -8.87
C LEU A 56 19.74 8.68 -8.44
N ASN A 57 19.28 9.86 -8.84
CA ASN A 57 17.94 10.35 -8.55
C ASN A 57 16.86 9.42 -9.11
N GLY A 58 17.04 8.94 -10.35
CA GLY A 58 16.11 8.00 -10.96
C GLY A 58 16.18 6.60 -10.38
N PHE A 59 17.36 6.14 -9.99
CA PHE A 59 17.52 4.89 -9.25
C PHE A 59 16.77 4.95 -7.91
N MET A 60 16.99 6.01 -7.12
CA MET A 60 16.32 6.23 -5.85
C MET A 60 14.80 6.35 -6.01
N ALA A 61 14.34 7.12 -7.00
CA ALA A 61 12.92 7.25 -7.31
C ALA A 61 12.31 5.87 -7.64
N GLN A 62 12.99 5.09 -8.49
CA GLN A 62 12.53 3.75 -8.86
C GLN A 62 12.49 2.83 -7.64
N VAL A 63 13.55 2.76 -6.83
CA VAL A 63 13.59 1.93 -5.61
C VAL A 63 12.42 2.26 -4.70
N PHE A 64 12.24 3.53 -4.31
CA PHE A 64 11.24 3.86 -3.31
C PHE A 64 9.81 3.71 -3.84
N VAL A 65 9.55 4.01 -5.13
CA VAL A 65 8.23 3.80 -5.74
C VAL A 65 7.81 2.32 -5.68
N ILE A 66 8.70 1.39 -6.04
CA ILE A 66 8.37 -0.05 -5.97
C ILE A 66 8.30 -0.52 -4.52
N GLN A 67 9.16 0.03 -3.67
CA GLN A 67 9.25 -0.36 -2.28
C GLN A 67 7.94 -0.07 -1.54
N THR A 68 7.29 1.07 -1.82
CA THR A 68 5.96 1.38 -1.27
C THR A 68 4.92 0.32 -1.64
N ASP A 69 4.94 -0.19 -2.89
CA ASP A 69 4.03 -1.24 -3.33
C ASP A 69 4.22 -2.54 -2.55
N TYR A 70 5.48 -2.94 -2.35
CA TYR A 70 5.79 -4.14 -1.57
C TYR A 70 5.45 -4.00 -0.10
N TRP A 71 5.61 -2.80 0.48
CA TRP A 71 5.16 -2.55 1.86
C TRP A 71 3.65 -2.69 1.98
N VAL A 72 2.89 -2.06 1.09
CA VAL A 72 1.42 -2.11 1.08
C VAL A 72 0.94 -3.56 0.92
N LEU A 73 1.52 -4.33 0.00
CA LEU A 73 1.22 -5.75 -0.17
C LEU A 73 1.53 -6.57 1.10
N SER A 74 2.69 -6.33 1.72
CA SER A 74 3.11 -7.01 2.94
C SER A 74 2.17 -6.72 4.11
N ILE A 75 1.74 -5.46 4.25
CA ILE A 75 0.75 -5.03 5.24
C ILE A 75 -0.60 -5.72 4.99
N ALA A 76 -1.04 -5.82 3.73
CA ALA A 76 -2.28 -6.48 3.36
C ALA A 76 -2.26 -7.99 3.70
N ILE A 77 -1.18 -8.69 3.34
CA ILE A 77 -1.00 -10.13 3.64
C ILE A 77 -0.95 -10.37 5.16
N CYS A 78 -0.17 -9.56 5.88
CA CYS A 78 -0.07 -9.63 7.33
C CYS A 78 -1.45 -9.46 7.99
N THR A 79 -2.18 -8.42 7.57
CA THR A 79 -3.52 -8.12 8.10
C THR A 79 -4.50 -9.24 7.80
N PHE A 80 -4.44 -9.82 6.60
CA PHE A 80 -5.24 -10.97 6.22
C PHE A 80 -5.02 -12.18 7.13
N PHE A 81 -3.76 -12.54 7.43
CA PHE A 81 -3.47 -13.67 8.34
C PHE A 81 -3.93 -13.42 9.77
N ILE A 82 -3.82 -12.18 10.26
CA ILE A 82 -4.29 -11.79 11.59
C ILE A 82 -5.82 -11.94 11.67
N LEU A 83 -6.56 -11.43 10.69
CA LEU A 83 -8.03 -11.40 10.73
C LEU A 83 -8.69 -12.74 10.44
N THR A 84 -8.09 -13.58 9.59
CA THR A 84 -8.57 -14.95 9.33
C THR A 84 -8.27 -15.92 10.47
N GLY A 85 -7.58 -15.48 11.53
CA GLY A 85 -7.28 -16.32 12.69
C GLY A 85 -6.24 -17.41 12.41
N GLN A 86 -5.45 -17.28 11.35
CA GLN A 86 -4.37 -18.22 11.01
C GLN A 86 -3.15 -18.03 11.92
N ARG A 87 -3.34 -18.24 13.23
CA ARG A 87 -2.35 -17.95 14.30
C ARG A 87 -0.97 -18.53 14.02
N LYS A 88 -0.88 -19.74 13.46
CA LYS A 88 0.40 -20.37 13.09
C LYS A 88 1.16 -19.58 12.02
N ARG A 89 0.47 -19.13 10.96
CA ARG A 89 1.09 -18.35 9.88
C ARG A 89 1.41 -16.93 10.35
N ALA A 90 0.51 -16.30 11.09
CA ALA A 90 0.76 -14.99 11.70
C ALA A 90 1.98 -15.03 12.64
N SER A 91 2.10 -16.06 13.48
CA SER A 91 3.26 -16.23 14.36
C SER A 91 4.55 -16.50 13.58
N TRP A 92 4.51 -17.30 12.52
CA TRP A 92 5.69 -17.51 11.66
C TRP A 92 6.18 -16.21 11.03
N VAL A 93 5.26 -15.40 10.49
CA VAL A 93 5.55 -14.09 9.89
C VAL A 93 6.17 -13.13 10.92
N GLN A 94 5.65 -13.11 12.15
CA GLN A 94 6.19 -12.30 13.24
C GLN A 94 7.58 -12.77 13.69
N ASN A 95 7.82 -14.08 13.73
CA ASN A 95 9.12 -14.64 14.12
C ASN A 95 10.19 -14.47 13.05
N HIS A 96 9.82 -14.33 11.77
CA HIS A 96 10.72 -14.09 10.65
C HIS A 96 10.68 -12.63 10.20
N GLU A 97 10.53 -11.70 11.15
CA GLU A 97 10.33 -10.28 10.84
C GLU A 97 11.45 -9.69 9.99
N VAL A 98 12.71 -10.05 10.27
CA VAL A 98 13.88 -9.55 9.53
C VAL A 98 13.80 -9.93 8.06
N VAL A 99 13.32 -11.15 7.77
CA VAL A 99 13.14 -11.61 6.39
C VAL A 99 12.06 -10.78 5.71
N ILE A 100 10.88 -10.65 6.34
CA ILE A 100 9.75 -9.89 5.78
C ILE A 100 10.11 -8.42 5.57
N TRP A 101 10.91 -7.82 6.46
CA TRP A 101 11.39 -6.45 6.31
C TRP A 101 12.45 -6.33 5.22
N GLY A 102 13.30 -7.34 5.03
CA GLY A 102 14.34 -7.37 4.01
C GLY A 102 13.81 -7.57 2.59
N LEU A 103 12.68 -8.26 2.41
CA LEU A 103 12.13 -8.56 1.08
C LEU A 103 11.78 -7.29 0.27
N PRO A 104 11.03 -6.29 0.79
CA PRO A 104 10.77 -5.04 0.07
C PRO A 104 12.06 -4.33 -0.36
N TRP A 105 13.06 -4.25 0.51
CA TRP A 105 14.36 -3.64 0.17
C TRP A 105 15.06 -4.39 -0.94
N PHE A 106 15.20 -5.71 -0.80
CA PHE A 106 15.92 -6.54 -1.75
C PHE A 106 15.28 -6.50 -3.14
N PHE A 107 13.97 -6.73 -3.25
CA PHE A 107 13.29 -6.77 -4.54
C PHE A 107 13.24 -5.40 -5.22
N SER A 108 13.07 -4.32 -4.46
CA SER A 108 13.02 -2.96 -5.03
C SER A 108 14.39 -2.53 -5.58
N VAL A 109 15.46 -2.79 -4.82
CA VAL A 109 16.84 -2.52 -5.26
C VAL A 109 17.20 -3.38 -6.46
N LEU A 110 16.83 -4.66 -6.45
CA LEU A 110 17.07 -5.56 -7.57
C LEU A 110 16.37 -5.06 -8.84
N TRP A 111 15.08 -4.72 -8.75
CA TRP A 111 14.31 -4.25 -9.90
C TRP A 111 14.84 -2.91 -10.44
N ALA A 112 15.19 -1.96 -9.56
CA ALA A 112 15.79 -0.70 -9.96
C ALA A 112 17.20 -0.87 -10.58
N SER A 113 17.97 -1.86 -10.12
CA SER A 113 19.28 -2.17 -10.69
C SER A 113 19.17 -2.77 -12.10
N VAL A 114 18.20 -3.67 -12.29
CA VAL A 114 17.87 -4.22 -13.63
C VAL A 114 17.42 -3.10 -14.57
N GLY A 115 16.57 -2.19 -14.10
CA GLY A 115 16.14 -1.02 -14.87
C GLY A 115 17.31 -0.12 -15.30
N LEU A 116 18.26 0.13 -14.39
CA LEU A 116 19.47 0.90 -14.66
C LEU A 116 20.34 0.24 -15.75
N GLY A 117 20.49 -1.09 -15.71
CA GLY A 117 21.32 -1.83 -16.65
C GLY A 117 20.72 -2.00 -18.06
N LEU A 118 19.38 -1.99 -18.18
CA LEU A 118 18.70 -2.26 -19.46
C LEU A 118 18.30 -1.00 -20.24
N ASP A 119 17.72 0.01 -19.56
CA ASP A 119 17.16 1.22 -20.22
C ASP A 119 17.84 2.51 -19.70
N GLY A 120 18.36 2.47 -18.46
CA GLY A 120 18.94 3.64 -17.80
C GLY A 120 17.90 4.68 -17.39
N TYR A 121 18.30 5.57 -16.47
CA TYR A 121 17.45 6.67 -16.01
C TYR A 121 17.85 7.98 -16.66
N HIS A 122 16.84 8.73 -17.11
CA HIS A 122 16.97 9.97 -17.85
C HIS A 122 16.01 11.03 -17.30
N SER A 123 16.29 12.30 -17.53
CA SER A 123 15.40 13.38 -17.11
C SER A 123 14.04 13.28 -17.80
N ILE A 124 12.97 13.38 -17.01
CA ILE A 124 11.60 13.56 -17.50
C ILE A 124 11.07 14.96 -17.14
N GLY A 125 11.97 15.91 -16.88
CA GLY A 125 11.68 17.29 -16.51
C GLY A 125 11.80 17.54 -15.01
N ALA A 126 10.91 16.94 -14.20
CA ALA A 126 10.86 17.22 -12.75
C ALA A 126 11.84 16.36 -11.93
N TRP A 127 12.04 15.11 -12.34
CA TRP A 127 13.01 14.16 -11.79
C TRP A 127 13.49 13.22 -12.89
N CYS A 128 14.39 12.31 -12.56
CA CYS A 128 14.90 11.34 -13.51
C CYS A 128 14.17 10.00 -13.40
N TRP A 129 13.81 9.39 -14.53
CA TRP A 129 13.11 8.11 -14.55
C TRP A 129 13.33 7.39 -15.90
N PHE A 130 12.56 6.33 -16.18
CA PHE A 130 12.60 5.69 -17.50
C PHE A 130 12.12 6.67 -18.57
N LYS A 131 12.89 6.80 -19.67
CA LYS A 131 12.53 7.72 -20.77
C LYS A 131 11.35 7.20 -21.59
N SER A 132 11.25 5.89 -21.78
CA SER A 132 10.19 5.26 -22.55
C SER A 132 8.90 5.14 -21.74
N ASP A 133 7.79 5.66 -22.26
CA ASP A 133 6.46 5.51 -21.64
C ASP A 133 6.01 4.05 -21.57
N LYS A 134 6.42 3.23 -22.56
CA LYS A 134 6.15 1.79 -22.57
C LYS A 134 6.91 1.08 -21.46
N THR A 135 8.17 1.45 -21.22
CA THR A 135 8.97 0.91 -20.11
C THR A 135 8.32 1.30 -18.78
N ARG A 136 7.92 2.58 -18.61
CA ARG A 136 7.20 3.02 -17.40
C ARG A 136 5.93 2.20 -17.16
N LEU A 137 5.09 2.04 -18.19
CA LEU A 137 3.84 1.28 -18.12
C LEU A 137 4.10 -0.18 -17.69
N LEU A 138 5.03 -0.86 -18.36
CA LEU A 138 5.31 -2.28 -18.10
C LEU A 138 6.09 -2.53 -16.80
N ALA A 139 7.05 -1.67 -16.46
CA ALA A 139 7.93 -1.87 -15.32
C ALA A 139 7.34 -1.40 -13.99
N ASN A 140 6.36 -0.49 -14.01
CA ASN A 140 5.81 0.13 -12.80
C ASN A 140 4.30 -0.03 -12.71
N PHE A 141 3.57 0.43 -13.72
CA PHE A 141 2.10 0.47 -13.64
C PHE A 141 1.47 -0.92 -13.70
N VAL A 142 1.92 -1.81 -14.59
CA VAL A 142 1.40 -3.18 -14.69
C VAL A 142 1.63 -3.97 -13.38
N PRO A 143 2.85 -4.04 -12.81
CA PRO A 143 3.08 -4.65 -11.50
C PRO A 143 2.19 -4.06 -10.40
N ARG A 144 2.01 -2.74 -10.38
CA ARG A 144 1.16 -2.04 -9.42
C ARG A 144 -0.31 -2.48 -9.51
N TRP A 145 -0.87 -2.58 -10.72
CA TRP A 145 -2.25 -3.06 -10.89
C TRP A 145 -2.43 -4.54 -10.53
N ILE A 146 -1.40 -5.37 -10.73
CA ILE A 146 -1.38 -6.75 -10.24
C ILE A 146 -1.48 -6.75 -8.70
N ILE A 147 -0.69 -5.92 -8.02
CA ILE A 147 -0.72 -5.80 -6.56
C ILE A 147 -2.07 -5.31 -6.06
N ILE A 148 -2.62 -4.23 -6.66
CA ILE A 148 -3.94 -3.70 -6.32
C ILE A 148 -5.02 -4.79 -6.47
N THR A 149 -4.96 -5.57 -7.55
CA THR A 149 -5.91 -6.66 -7.82
C THR A 149 -5.77 -7.78 -6.77
N ILE A 150 -4.56 -8.16 -6.41
CA ILE A 150 -4.30 -9.16 -5.34
C ILE A 150 -4.87 -8.66 -4.01
N MET A 151 -4.69 -7.38 -3.66
CA MET A 151 -5.25 -6.80 -2.44
C MET A 151 -6.78 -6.86 -2.44
N PHE A 152 -7.42 -6.47 -3.55
CA PHE A 152 -8.87 -6.58 -3.68
C PHE A 152 -9.35 -8.03 -3.52
N ALA A 153 -8.66 -9.00 -4.13
CA ALA A 153 -9.01 -10.42 -4.01
C ALA A 153 -8.90 -10.91 -2.56
N LEU A 154 -7.81 -10.57 -1.85
CA LEU A 154 -7.60 -10.95 -0.45
C LEU A 154 -8.68 -10.36 0.47
N TYR A 155 -9.02 -9.09 0.30
CA TYR A 155 -10.01 -8.43 1.14
C TYR A 155 -11.45 -8.78 0.77
N ALA A 156 -11.76 -9.01 -0.51
CA ALA A 156 -13.04 -9.56 -0.92
C ALA A 156 -13.24 -10.96 -0.32
N TYR A 157 -12.22 -11.81 -0.36
CA TYR A 157 -12.26 -13.13 0.29
C TYR A 157 -12.47 -13.03 1.80
N LEU A 158 -11.79 -12.11 2.47
CA LEU A 158 -11.99 -11.83 3.90
C LEU A 158 -13.43 -11.37 4.20
N ALA A 159 -13.95 -10.41 3.43
CA ALA A 159 -15.30 -9.89 3.58
C ALA A 159 -16.35 -11.00 3.37
N LEU A 160 -16.14 -11.88 2.38
CA LEU A 160 -17.03 -13.02 2.14
C LEU A 160 -17.01 -14.03 3.29
N ILE A 161 -15.85 -14.32 3.89
CA ILE A 161 -15.76 -15.19 5.08
C ILE A 161 -16.54 -14.56 6.24
N LEU A 162 -16.33 -13.28 6.51
CA LEU A 162 -16.97 -12.58 7.62
C LEU A 162 -18.48 -12.47 7.42
N PHE A 163 -18.92 -12.12 6.22
CA PHE A 163 -20.34 -12.06 5.88
C PHE A 163 -21.03 -13.41 6.00
N ARG A 164 -20.39 -14.49 5.53
CA ARG A 164 -20.92 -15.85 5.72
C ARG A 164 -21.01 -16.24 7.18
N ALA A 165 -20.04 -15.83 8.00
CA ALA A 165 -20.07 -16.12 9.43
C ALA A 165 -21.16 -15.33 10.16
N GLN A 166 -21.36 -14.05 9.80
CA GLN A 166 -22.47 -13.23 10.30
C GLN A 166 -23.84 -13.82 9.91
N ASN A 167 -24.05 -14.16 8.64
CA ASN A 167 -25.31 -14.76 8.18
C ASN A 167 -25.65 -16.09 8.89
N ARG A 168 -24.63 -16.91 9.17
CA ARG A 168 -24.84 -18.15 9.95
C ARG A 168 -25.35 -17.87 11.36
N LEU A 169 -24.85 -16.83 12.01
CA LEU A 169 -25.30 -16.43 13.34
C LEU A 169 -26.71 -15.82 13.30
N SER A 170 -27.01 -14.95 12.35
CA SER A 170 -28.36 -14.38 12.17
C SER A 170 -29.41 -15.48 11.94
N SER A 171 -29.09 -16.50 11.13
CA SER A 171 -30.01 -17.63 10.89
C SER A 171 -30.28 -18.50 12.11
N MET A 172 -29.37 -18.54 13.10
CA MET A 172 -29.60 -19.27 14.36
C MET A 172 -30.51 -18.49 15.31
N GLN A 173 -30.48 -17.16 15.25
CA GLN A 173 -31.32 -16.29 16.08
C GLN A 173 -32.77 -16.23 15.59
N GLU A 174 -32.99 -16.35 14.28
CA GLU A 174 -34.31 -16.18 13.65
C GLU A 174 -35.22 -17.42 13.70
N SER A 175 -34.79 -18.58 14.21
CA SER A 175 -35.66 -19.78 14.28
C SER A 175 -36.72 -19.62 15.38
N PRO A 176 -37.99 -19.27 15.06
CA PRO A 176 -39.02 -19.03 16.05
C PRO A 176 -39.79 -20.35 16.22
N GLY A 177 -39.46 -21.11 17.26
CA GLY A 177 -40.09 -22.41 17.46
C GLY A 177 -39.92 -22.96 18.88
N HIS A 178 -40.84 -22.53 19.75
CA HIS A 178 -41.36 -23.23 20.95
C HIS A 178 -40.54 -24.41 21.52
N LEU A 179 -39.98 -24.22 22.73
CA LEU A 179 -40.38 -24.93 23.96
C LEU A 179 -39.50 -24.45 25.13
N GLU A 180 -40.13 -24.24 26.28
CA GLU A 180 -39.48 -24.00 27.56
C GLU A 180 -38.38 -25.03 27.83
N SER A 181 -37.22 -24.58 28.33
CA SER A 181 -36.60 -25.09 29.56
C SER A 181 -35.14 -24.63 29.63
N GLY A 182 -34.82 -23.82 30.65
CA GLY A 182 -33.45 -23.67 31.18
C GLY A 182 -32.36 -23.25 30.19
N TYR A 183 -32.54 -22.17 29.42
CA TYR A 183 -31.41 -21.59 28.69
C TYR A 183 -30.44 -20.96 29.69
N SER A 184 -29.37 -21.71 29.98
CA SER A 184 -28.28 -21.24 30.82
C SER A 184 -27.82 -19.86 30.32
N THR A 185 -27.82 -18.87 31.21
CA THR A 185 -27.33 -17.50 30.96
C THR A 185 -25.95 -17.47 30.30
N GLN A 186 -25.18 -18.55 30.44
CA GLN A 186 -23.86 -18.75 29.85
C GLN A 186 -23.87 -18.89 28.32
N ASP A 187 -24.86 -19.55 27.69
CA ASP A 187 -24.91 -19.70 26.23
C ASP A 187 -25.32 -18.39 25.52
N GLY A 188 -26.25 -17.63 26.13
CA GLY A 188 -26.65 -16.31 25.64
C GLY A 188 -25.51 -15.29 25.68
N SER A 189 -24.74 -15.26 26.78
CA SER A 189 -23.54 -14.42 26.89
C SER A 189 -22.44 -14.82 25.90
N ARG A 190 -22.29 -16.11 25.57
CA ARG A 190 -21.33 -16.58 24.55
C ARG A 190 -21.75 -16.22 23.13
N ALA A 191 -23.04 -16.29 22.81
CA ALA A 191 -23.55 -15.87 21.51
C ALA A 191 -23.41 -14.34 21.31
N ALA A 192 -23.77 -13.54 22.32
CA ALA A 192 -23.62 -12.09 22.28
C ALA A 192 -22.16 -11.64 22.11
N SER A 193 -21.23 -12.18 22.91
CA SER A 193 -19.79 -11.87 22.79
C SER A 193 -19.18 -12.32 21.46
N THR A 194 -19.68 -13.42 20.88
CA THR A 194 -19.27 -13.87 19.55
C THR A 194 -19.77 -12.92 18.48
N HIS A 195 -21.03 -12.47 18.56
CA HIS A 195 -21.62 -11.50 17.63
C HIS A 195 -20.85 -10.17 17.65
N GLU A 196 -20.59 -9.60 18.83
CA GLU A 196 -19.82 -8.37 18.99
C GLU A 196 -18.40 -8.50 18.40
N GLY A 197 -17.72 -9.64 18.65
CA GLY A 197 -16.40 -9.90 18.09
C GLY A 197 -16.40 -10.02 16.55
N LEU A 198 -17.46 -10.55 15.94
CA LEU A 198 -17.62 -10.62 14.49
C LEU A 198 -17.96 -9.27 13.87
N GLU A 199 -18.81 -8.47 14.51
CA GLU A 199 -19.11 -7.11 14.06
C GLU A 199 -17.87 -6.23 14.07
N GLY A 200 -17.06 -6.28 15.14
CA GLY A 200 -15.79 -5.57 15.21
C GLY A 200 -14.82 -5.98 14.08
N ARG A 201 -14.73 -7.29 13.77
CA ARG A 201 -13.92 -7.79 12.64
C ARG A 201 -14.46 -7.35 11.28
N SER A 202 -15.79 -7.31 11.11
CA SER A 202 -16.46 -6.86 9.88
C SER A 202 -16.23 -5.38 9.63
N MET A 203 -16.32 -4.55 10.67
CA MET A 203 -15.98 -3.12 10.62
C MET A 203 -14.51 -2.91 10.21
N ILE A 204 -13.59 -3.62 10.86
CA ILE A 204 -12.15 -3.55 10.52
C ILE A 204 -11.93 -4.00 9.07
N ALA A 205 -12.59 -5.06 8.59
CA ALA A 205 -12.46 -5.52 7.21
C ALA A 205 -12.98 -4.50 6.18
N ARG A 206 -14.10 -3.80 6.47
CA ARG A 206 -14.62 -2.72 5.62
C ARG A 206 -13.67 -1.53 5.58
N LEU A 207 -13.10 -1.17 6.74
CA LEU A 207 -12.10 -0.12 6.83
C LEU A 207 -10.83 -0.49 6.04
N LEU A 208 -10.49 -1.78 5.97
CA LEU A 208 -9.36 -2.28 5.16
C LEU A 208 -9.62 -2.27 3.65
N LEU A 209 -10.88 -2.35 3.19
CA LEU A 209 -11.23 -2.19 1.77
C LEU A 209 -11.03 -0.77 1.24
N LEU A 210 -11.02 0.23 2.13
CA LEU A 210 -10.74 1.62 1.75
C LEU A 210 -9.32 1.80 1.18
N TYR A 211 -8.38 0.95 1.60
CA TYR A 211 -6.96 1.04 1.23
C TYR A 211 -6.71 0.77 -0.27
N PRO A 212 -7.01 -0.43 -0.82
CA PRO A 212 -6.82 -0.68 -2.24
C PRO A 212 -7.73 0.20 -3.10
N LEU A 213 -8.87 0.65 -2.57
CA LEU A 213 -9.74 1.61 -3.26
C LEU A 213 -9.06 2.98 -3.42
N ALA A 214 -8.51 3.53 -2.35
CA ALA A 214 -7.76 4.78 -2.41
C ALA A 214 -6.56 4.67 -3.35
N TYR A 215 -5.80 3.57 -3.27
CA TYR A 215 -4.69 3.30 -4.19
C TYR A 215 -5.16 3.20 -5.64
N ALA A 216 -6.23 2.47 -5.92
CA ALA A 216 -6.80 2.37 -7.26
C ALA A 216 -7.20 3.75 -7.80
N ILE A 217 -7.85 4.59 -6.99
CA ILE A 217 -8.26 5.94 -7.38
C ILE A 217 -7.04 6.81 -7.71
N VAL A 218 -6.04 6.85 -6.82
CA VAL A 218 -4.81 7.64 -7.01
C VAL A 218 -4.08 7.25 -8.29
N TRP A 219 -4.05 5.95 -8.60
CA TRP A 219 -3.29 5.43 -9.73
C TRP A 219 -4.10 5.32 -11.04
N THR A 220 -5.43 5.48 -11.00
CA THR A 220 -6.27 5.41 -12.20
C THR A 220 -5.90 6.49 -13.22
N ILE A 221 -5.79 7.74 -12.78
CA ILE A 221 -5.48 8.89 -13.65
C ILE A 221 -4.08 8.73 -14.28
N PRO A 222 -3.00 8.52 -13.51
CA PRO A 222 -1.67 8.21 -14.03
C PRO A 222 -1.65 7.07 -15.05
N THR A 223 -2.33 5.97 -14.75
CA THR A 223 -2.37 4.80 -15.63
C THR A 223 -3.05 5.12 -16.95
N ALA A 224 -4.20 5.80 -16.92
CA ALA A 224 -4.92 6.17 -18.14
C ALA A 224 -4.07 7.06 -19.05
N ILE A 225 -3.33 8.02 -18.47
CA ILE A 225 -2.41 8.89 -19.20
C ILE A 225 -1.29 8.07 -19.85
N ARG A 226 -0.71 7.10 -19.13
CA ARG A 226 0.39 6.26 -19.66
C ARG A 226 -0.07 5.29 -20.74
N ILE A 227 -1.28 4.72 -20.62
CA ILE A 227 -1.88 3.89 -21.68
C ILE A 227 -2.11 4.74 -22.94
N TYR A 228 -2.61 5.98 -22.78
CA TYR A 228 -2.79 6.90 -23.89
C TYR A 228 -1.46 7.22 -24.59
N GLN A 229 -0.42 7.58 -23.81
CA GLN A 229 0.91 7.90 -24.36
C GLN A 229 1.54 6.68 -25.05
N ALA A 230 1.44 5.50 -24.44
CA ALA A 230 2.00 4.26 -24.99
C ALA A 230 1.30 3.80 -26.29
N SER A 231 -0.01 4.05 -26.43
CA SER A 231 -0.80 3.66 -27.61
C SER A 231 -0.70 4.67 -28.76
N THR A 232 -0.71 5.97 -28.45
CA THR A 232 -0.73 7.02 -29.48
C THR A 232 0.67 7.53 -29.87
N ASN A 233 1.70 7.21 -29.08
CA ASN A 233 3.06 7.79 -29.19
C ASN A 233 3.07 9.33 -29.24
N LYS A 234 2.01 9.98 -28.74
CA LYS A 234 1.91 11.43 -28.65
C LYS A 234 2.15 11.83 -27.19
N PRO A 235 2.98 12.86 -26.94
CA PRO A 235 3.15 13.38 -25.59
C PRO A 235 1.80 13.94 -25.12
N ALA A 236 1.44 13.66 -23.86
CA ALA A 236 0.25 14.26 -23.27
C ALA A 236 0.46 15.79 -23.13
N PRO A 237 -0.61 16.59 -23.18
CA PRO A 237 -0.54 18.02 -22.88
C PRO A 237 0.18 18.29 -21.55
N PHE A 238 0.90 19.40 -21.47
CA PHE A 238 1.67 19.76 -20.27
C PHE A 238 0.85 19.68 -18.98
N ALA A 239 -0.41 20.14 -19.01
CA ALA A 239 -1.32 20.06 -17.86
C ALA A 239 -1.54 18.61 -17.37
N LEU A 240 -1.72 17.64 -18.29
CA LEU A 240 -1.92 16.24 -17.93
C LEU A 240 -0.64 15.60 -17.38
N GLN A 241 0.54 16.01 -17.87
CA GLN A 241 1.81 15.55 -17.30
C GLN A 241 2.00 16.03 -15.86
N ASN A 242 1.64 17.28 -15.55
CA ASN A 242 1.71 17.79 -14.18
C ASN A 242 0.74 17.07 -13.23
N VAL A 243 -0.46 16.73 -13.71
CA VAL A 243 -1.43 15.96 -12.92
C VAL A 243 -0.90 14.54 -12.62
N ASP A 244 -0.35 13.84 -13.62
CA ASP A 244 0.29 12.54 -13.44
C ASP A 244 1.39 12.61 -12.37
N GLN A 245 2.26 13.61 -12.46
CA GLN A 245 3.34 13.80 -11.50
C GLN A 245 2.83 14.13 -10.09
N ALA A 246 1.81 14.98 -9.97
CA ALA A 246 1.21 15.32 -8.68
C ALA A 246 0.56 14.10 -8.00
N CYS A 247 -0.09 13.23 -8.78
CA CYS A 247 -0.66 11.98 -8.28
C CYS A 247 0.41 11.03 -7.72
N ILE A 248 1.60 10.99 -8.32
CA ILE A 248 2.73 10.19 -7.80
C ILE A 248 3.24 10.78 -6.49
N VAL A 249 3.42 12.10 -6.42
CA VAL A 249 4.01 12.78 -5.26
C VAL A 249 3.07 12.79 -4.05
N ILE A 250 1.75 12.86 -4.26
CA ILE A 250 0.77 12.86 -3.15
C ILE A 250 0.64 11.48 -2.47
N GLN A 251 1.21 10.42 -3.03
CA GLN A 251 1.07 9.07 -2.49
C GLN A 251 1.45 8.99 -1.00
N GLY A 252 2.60 9.53 -0.62
CA GLY A 252 3.04 9.48 0.78
C GLY A 252 2.10 10.22 1.75
N LEU A 253 1.41 11.26 1.28
CA LEU A 253 0.36 11.94 2.06
C LEU A 253 -0.87 11.05 2.21
N VAL A 254 -1.30 10.40 1.11
CA VAL A 254 -2.43 9.45 1.14
C VAL A 254 -2.14 8.30 2.09
N ASP A 255 -0.94 7.71 2.03
CA ASP A 255 -0.51 6.66 2.94
C ASP A 255 -0.52 7.14 4.40
N ALA A 256 0.05 8.31 4.68
CA ALA A 256 0.06 8.88 6.03
C ALA A 256 -1.35 9.13 6.59
N VAL A 257 -2.28 9.65 5.77
CA VAL A 257 -3.67 9.89 6.17
C VAL A 257 -4.39 8.58 6.44
N ILE A 258 -4.29 7.61 5.52
CA ILE A 258 -5.02 6.35 5.64
C ILE A 258 -4.51 5.55 6.85
N TYR A 259 -3.19 5.33 6.95
CA TYR A 259 -2.63 4.57 8.06
C TYR A 259 -2.72 5.33 9.39
N GLY A 260 -2.59 6.66 9.36
CA GLY A 260 -2.75 7.51 10.54
C GLY A 260 -4.16 7.49 11.10
N MET A 261 -5.19 7.67 10.25
CA MET A 261 -6.60 7.64 10.69
C MET A 261 -7.02 6.26 11.22
N ASN A 262 -6.53 5.20 10.59
CA ASN A 262 -6.83 3.84 11.06
C ASN A 262 -6.22 3.51 12.41
N GLU A 263 -5.09 4.10 12.77
CA GLU A 263 -4.52 3.96 14.11
C GLU A 263 -5.41 4.64 15.16
N THR A 264 -5.92 5.83 14.86
CA THR A 264 -6.83 6.56 15.78
C THR A 264 -8.15 5.82 15.98
N SER A 265 -8.74 5.26 14.92
CA SER A 265 -10.00 4.51 14.99
C SER A 265 -9.88 3.15 15.68
N VAL A 266 -8.67 2.59 15.82
CA VAL A 266 -8.42 1.33 16.53
C VAL A 266 -8.04 1.58 18.00
N ALA A 267 -7.57 2.78 18.32
CA ALA A 267 -7.21 3.20 19.67
C ALA A 267 -8.39 3.82 20.46
N SER A 268 -9.46 4.22 19.78
CA SER A 268 -10.74 4.69 20.36
C SER A 268 -11.70 3.53 20.62
#